data_AF-A0A6V7KAJ3-F1
#
_entry.id   AF-A0A6V7KAJ3-F1
#
_cell.length_a   1.000
_cell.length_b   1.000
_cell.length_c   1.000
_cell.angle_alpha   90.00
_cell.angle_beta   90.00
_cell.angle_gamma   90.00
#
_symmetry.space_group_name_H-M   'P 1'
#
loop_
_entity.id
_entity.type
_entity.pdbx_description
1 polymer ?
#
loop_
_entity_poly.entity_id
_entity_poly.type
_entity_poly.pdbx_seq_one_letter_code
_entity_poly.pdbx_strand_id
1 'polypeptide(L)'
;TIQYIHPTDAHKLSQAELLVIDEAAAIPLPYVKAMLGPYLVFLASTINGYEGTGRSLSLKLLQQLRSQTATPNTNSKAERSLIGRQLHEMTLDESIRYKPGDSVEEWLTNLLCLDAMTHAPVLSGCPPPDLCQLYYINRDTLFSYHKASELFLQRLVALYVASHYKNSPNDLQMMSDAPAHHLFCLLGPVDPNRSSLPEILVVIQ
;
A
#
# COMPACT_ATOMS: atom_id res chain seq x y z
N THR A 1 23.86 -24.66 -6.22
CA THR A 1 22.57 -25.39 -6.20
C THR A 1 21.52 -24.47 -5.60
N ILE A 2 20.32 -24.41 -6.20
CA ILE A 2 19.23 -23.56 -5.69
C ILE A 2 18.48 -24.36 -4.61
N GLN A 3 18.19 -23.72 -3.48
CA GLN A 3 17.45 -24.33 -2.38
C GLN A 3 16.30 -23.41 -1.97
N TYR A 4 15.13 -24.00 -1.73
CA TYR A 4 13.99 -23.31 -1.15
C TYR A 4 14.03 -23.44 0.38
N ILE A 5 13.79 -22.33 1.08
CA ILE A 5 13.73 -22.27 2.54
C ILE A 5 12.44 -21.56 2.91
N HIS A 6 11.70 -22.12 3.88
CA HIS A 6 10.49 -21.50 4.38
C HIS A 6 10.82 -20.22 5.19
N PRO A 7 10.05 -19.13 5.08
CA PRO A 7 10.32 -17.86 5.78
C PRO A 7 10.55 -17.94 7.30
N THR A 8 9.99 -18.93 7.98
CA THR A 8 10.20 -19.15 9.43
C THR A 8 11.57 -19.75 9.76
N ASP A 9 12.24 -20.37 8.80
CA ASP A 9 13.49 -21.11 8.99
C ASP A 9 14.73 -20.23 8.75
N ALA A 10 14.68 -18.96 9.17
CA ALA A 10 15.75 -18.00 8.95
C ALA A 10 17.12 -18.44 9.53
N HIS A 11 17.12 -19.31 10.54
CA HIS A 11 18.33 -19.89 11.13
C HIS A 11 19.15 -20.73 10.14
N LYS A 12 18.54 -21.29 9.08
CA LYS A 12 19.23 -22.06 8.04
C LYS A 12 19.98 -21.17 7.04
N LEU A 13 19.75 -19.86 7.07
CA LEU A 13 20.34 -18.88 6.16
C LEU A 13 21.76 -18.46 6.56
N SER A 14 22.30 -18.93 7.69
CA SER A 14 23.61 -18.50 8.21
C SER A 14 24.79 -18.78 7.27
N GLN A 15 24.64 -19.74 6.36
CA GLN A 15 25.65 -20.10 5.36
C GLN A 15 25.34 -19.55 3.96
N ALA A 16 24.26 -18.79 3.79
CA ALA A 16 23.90 -18.23 2.49
C ALA A 16 24.80 -17.03 2.16
N GLU A 17 25.27 -16.98 0.91
CA GLU A 17 25.96 -15.81 0.34
C GLU A 17 24.99 -14.86 -0.38
N LEU A 18 23.88 -15.42 -0.88
CA LEU A 18 22.82 -14.73 -1.61
C LEU A 18 21.45 -15.25 -1.17
N LEU A 19 20.55 -14.33 -0.83
CA LEU A 19 19.15 -14.60 -0.56
C LEU A 19 18.26 -13.85 -1.56
N VAL A 20 17.28 -14.54 -2.13
CA VAL A 20 16.23 -13.94 -2.96
C VAL A 20 14.90 -14.19 -2.28
N ILE A 21 14.17 -13.12 -1.98
CA ILE A 21 12.83 -13.18 -1.40
C ILE A 21 11.86 -12.67 -2.44
N ASP A 22 10.99 -13.55 -2.90
CA ASP A 22 9.87 -13.21 -3.78
C ASP A 22 8.63 -12.86 -2.95
N GLU A 23 7.81 -11.94 -3.45
CA GLU A 23 6.64 -11.38 -2.77
C GLU A 23 6.88 -11.00 -1.29
N ALA A 24 7.98 -10.28 -1.03
CA ALA A 24 8.37 -9.84 0.31
C ALA A 24 7.28 -8.99 1.00
N ALA A 25 6.41 -8.35 0.20
CA ALA A 25 5.21 -7.62 0.63
C ALA A 25 4.26 -8.45 1.49
N ALA A 26 4.08 -9.73 1.15
CA ALA A 26 3.14 -10.63 1.79
C ALA A 26 3.68 -11.24 3.09
N ILE A 27 4.99 -11.09 3.38
CA ILE A 27 5.64 -11.65 4.57
C ILE A 27 5.62 -10.62 5.71
N PRO A 28 5.18 -11.00 6.93
CA PRO A 28 5.19 -10.07 8.06
C PRO A 28 6.59 -9.53 8.35
N LEU A 29 6.67 -8.22 8.66
CA LEU A 29 7.94 -7.50 8.86
C LEU A 29 8.93 -8.21 9.80
N PRO A 30 8.52 -8.81 10.94
CA PRO A 30 9.48 -9.47 11.84
C PRO A 30 10.24 -10.62 11.16
N TYR A 31 9.58 -11.39 10.29
CA TYR A 31 10.22 -12.48 9.56
C TYR A 31 11.16 -11.96 8.48
N VAL A 32 10.73 -10.96 7.71
CA VAL A 32 11.59 -10.32 6.70
C VAL A 32 12.87 -9.79 7.37
N LYS A 33 12.75 -9.10 8.52
CA LYS A 33 13.90 -8.61 9.28
C LYS A 33 14.81 -9.72 9.78
N ALA A 34 14.25 -10.83 10.26
CA ALA A 34 15.04 -11.99 10.70
C ALA A 34 15.85 -12.63 9.55
N MET A 35 15.34 -12.56 8.32
CA MET A 35 16.02 -13.07 7.12
C MET A 35 17.08 -12.10 6.55
N LEU A 36 17.14 -10.86 7.03
CA LEU A 36 18.09 -9.85 6.55
C LEU A 36 19.48 -9.99 7.23
N GLY A 37 20.25 -11.01 6.84
CA GLY A 37 21.61 -11.27 7.35
C GLY A 37 22.75 -10.48 6.66
N PRO A 38 24.03 -10.78 6.99
CA PRO A 38 25.20 -10.06 6.47
C PRO A 38 25.54 -10.34 4.99
N TYR A 39 24.68 -11.08 4.28
CA TYR A 39 24.83 -11.48 2.88
C TYR A 39 24.04 -10.57 1.93
N LEU A 40 24.18 -10.79 0.62
CA LEU A 40 23.43 -10.07 -0.41
C LEU A 40 21.96 -10.53 -0.41
N VAL A 41 21.02 -9.58 -0.45
CA VAL A 41 19.58 -9.86 -0.43
C VAL A 41 18.90 -9.15 -1.59
N PHE A 42 18.17 -9.90 -2.41
CA PHE A 42 17.20 -9.35 -3.36
C PHE A 42 15.79 -9.51 -2.80
N LEU A 43 15.03 -8.42 -2.85
CA LEU A 43 13.62 -8.38 -2.46
C LEU A 43 12.81 -8.04 -3.71
N ALA A 44 11.88 -8.92 -4.08
CA ALA A 44 10.86 -8.64 -5.08
C ALA A 44 9.50 -8.45 -4.39
N SER A 45 8.71 -7.51 -4.88
CA SER A 45 7.36 -7.25 -4.41
C SER A 45 6.52 -6.61 -5.50
N THR A 46 5.23 -6.92 -5.51
CA THR A 46 4.27 -6.25 -6.38
C THR A 46 3.65 -5.03 -5.70
N ILE A 47 3.66 -3.89 -6.39
CA ILE A 47 2.92 -2.68 -6.03
C ILE A 47 1.87 -2.46 -7.12
N ASN A 48 0.60 -2.24 -6.74
CA ASN A 48 -0.53 -2.07 -7.65
C ASN A 48 -0.92 -3.33 -8.46
N GLY A 49 -1.77 -4.17 -7.88
CA GLY A 49 -2.27 -5.38 -8.53
C GLY A 49 -3.27 -6.15 -7.65
N TYR A 50 -3.79 -7.26 -8.15
CA TYR A 50 -4.82 -8.07 -7.47
C TYR A 50 -4.36 -8.68 -6.13
N GLU A 51 -3.04 -8.85 -5.94
CA GLU A 51 -2.40 -9.30 -4.70
C GLU A 51 -1.45 -8.25 -4.12
N GLY A 52 -1.53 -7.01 -4.64
CA GLY A 52 -0.64 -5.91 -4.30
C GLY A 52 -0.82 -5.46 -2.85
N THR A 53 -0.09 -6.11 -1.93
CA THR A 53 0.01 -5.75 -0.51
C THR A 53 1.09 -4.67 -0.25
N GLY A 54 1.74 -4.20 -1.31
CA GLY A 54 3.14 -3.80 -1.25
C GLY A 54 3.48 -2.37 -0.85
N ARG A 55 2.60 -1.37 -0.88
CA ARG A 55 3.08 0.03 -0.75
C ARG A 55 3.23 0.53 0.69
N SER A 56 2.39 0.09 1.63
CA SER A 56 2.56 0.45 3.06
C SER A 56 3.74 -0.29 3.69
N LEU A 57 3.99 -1.55 3.28
CA LEU A 57 5.20 -2.29 3.63
C LEU A 57 6.44 -1.66 2.99
N SER A 58 6.41 -1.39 1.67
CA SER A 58 7.56 -0.79 0.99
C SER A 58 7.91 0.55 1.63
N LEU A 59 6.93 1.39 1.97
CA LEU A 59 7.19 2.64 2.67
C LEU A 59 7.85 2.43 4.04
N LYS A 60 7.31 1.55 4.90
CA LYS A 60 7.87 1.36 6.26
C LYS A 60 9.22 0.64 6.23
N LEU A 61 9.36 -0.42 5.44
CA LEU A 61 10.58 -1.21 5.33
C LEU A 61 11.67 -0.44 4.61
N LEU A 62 11.38 0.18 3.46
CA LEU A 62 12.37 0.99 2.73
C LEU A 62 12.74 2.23 3.54
N GLN A 63 11.81 2.90 4.22
CA GLN A 63 12.16 4.02 5.10
C GLN A 63 13.11 3.59 6.23
N GLN A 64 12.86 2.43 6.84
CA GLN A 64 13.79 1.86 7.83
C GLN A 64 15.16 1.56 7.22
N LEU A 65 15.21 0.89 6.07
CA LEU A 65 16.46 0.56 5.38
C LEU A 65 17.23 1.81 4.92
N ARG A 66 16.52 2.84 4.44
CA ARG A 66 17.05 4.18 4.06
C ARG A 66 17.67 4.89 5.27
N SER A 67 16.98 4.85 6.42
CA SER A 67 17.51 5.45 7.65
C SER A 67 18.80 4.78 8.13
N GLN A 68 18.90 3.46 7.96
CA GLN A 68 20.10 2.68 8.28
C GLN A 68 21.26 2.93 7.32
N THR A 69 20.98 3.28 6.06
CA THR A 69 22.01 3.66 5.06
C THR A 69 22.52 5.09 5.25
N ALA A 70 21.66 6.02 5.69
CA ALA A 70 21.97 7.45 5.72
C ALA A 70 22.79 7.94 6.92
N THR A 71 22.86 7.19 8.04
CA THR A 71 23.64 7.57 9.23
C THR A 71 24.85 6.67 9.45
N PRO A 72 26.07 7.07 9.03
CA PRO A 72 27.28 6.27 9.26
C PRO A 72 27.94 6.52 10.63
N ASN A 73 27.46 7.46 11.46
CA ASN A 73 28.11 7.78 12.75
C ASN A 73 27.13 8.43 13.73
N THR A 74 26.86 7.76 14.87
CA THR A 74 26.80 8.34 16.24
C THR A 74 26.26 7.31 17.25
N ASN A 75 27.17 6.72 18.03
CA ASN A 75 27.07 6.38 19.46
C ASN A 75 25.73 5.88 20.07
N SER A 76 24.90 5.12 19.36
CA SER A 76 23.80 4.36 20.00
C SER A 76 24.19 2.88 20.10
N LYS A 77 24.31 2.38 21.34
CA LYS A 77 24.56 0.97 21.67
C LYS A 77 23.28 0.12 21.46
N ALA A 78 22.67 0.20 20.29
CA ALA A 78 21.57 -0.67 19.89
C ALA A 78 21.96 -1.40 18.60
N GLU A 79 22.24 -2.69 18.74
CA GLU A 79 22.41 -3.70 17.67
C GLU A 79 23.46 -3.41 16.58
N ARG A 80 24.70 -3.79 16.89
CA ARG A 80 25.92 -3.72 16.07
C ARG A 80 25.96 -4.57 14.77
N SER A 81 24.85 -5.06 14.20
CA SER A 81 24.93 -6.18 13.24
C SER A 81 24.84 -5.88 11.74
N LEU A 82 24.63 -4.64 11.28
CA LEU A 82 24.43 -4.36 9.84
C LEU A 82 25.25 -3.16 9.32
N ILE A 83 26.54 -3.13 9.65
CA ILE A 83 27.48 -2.11 9.18
C ILE A 83 27.61 -2.22 7.64
N GLY A 84 27.11 -1.21 6.90
CA GLY A 84 27.46 -0.98 5.50
C GLY A 84 26.51 -1.52 4.42
N ARG A 85 25.29 -1.97 4.76
CA ARG A 85 24.32 -2.39 3.72
C ARG A 85 23.91 -1.20 2.88
N GLN A 86 24.06 -1.26 1.55
CA GLN A 86 23.54 -0.28 0.60
C GLN A 86 22.17 -0.75 0.07
N LEU A 87 21.20 0.16 0.04
CA LEU A 87 19.89 -0.10 -0.54
C LEU A 87 19.87 0.43 -1.98
N HIS A 88 19.56 -0.44 -2.93
CA HIS A 88 19.27 -0.08 -4.32
C HIS A 88 17.83 -0.43 -4.63
N GLU A 89 17.07 0.58 -5.05
CA GLU A 89 15.67 0.44 -5.41
C GLU A 89 15.54 0.50 -6.93
N MET A 90 14.80 -0.45 -7.50
CA MET A 90 14.48 -0.50 -8.93
C MET A 90 13.00 -0.80 -9.09
N THR A 91 12.32 -0.07 -9.98
CA THR A 91 10.92 -0.33 -10.34
C THR A 91 10.87 -0.91 -11.75
N LEU A 92 9.97 -1.87 -11.96
CA LEU A 92 9.70 -2.47 -13.26
C LEU A 92 8.26 -2.11 -13.64
N ASP A 93 8.12 -1.17 -14.57
CA ASP A 93 6.81 -0.62 -14.96
C ASP A 93 6.37 -1.09 -16.36
N GLU A 94 7.31 -1.52 -17.22
CA GLU A 94 7.00 -1.99 -18.57
C GLU A 94 6.52 -3.44 -18.57
N SER A 95 5.30 -3.67 -19.08
CA SER A 95 4.73 -5.01 -19.24
C SER A 95 5.41 -5.76 -20.38
N ILE A 96 5.67 -7.04 -20.15
CA ILE A 96 6.16 -7.97 -21.20
C ILE A 96 5.02 -8.56 -22.04
N ARG A 97 3.76 -8.45 -21.58
CA ARG A 97 2.60 -9.12 -22.20
C ARG A 97 1.84 -8.21 -23.16
N TYR A 98 1.82 -6.92 -22.86
CA TYR A 98 1.09 -5.92 -23.61
C TYR A 98 1.91 -4.63 -23.72
N LYS A 99 1.55 -3.80 -24.70
CA LYS A 99 2.23 -2.53 -24.95
C LYS A 99 2.00 -1.55 -23.78
N PRO A 100 2.93 -0.61 -23.53
CA PRO A 100 2.66 0.54 -22.68
C PRO A 100 1.42 1.31 -23.17
N GLY A 101 0.55 1.72 -22.24
CA GLY A 101 -0.69 2.45 -22.56
C GLY A 101 -1.78 1.58 -23.21
N ASP A 102 -1.89 0.32 -22.81
CA ASP A 102 -3.03 -0.52 -23.21
C ASP A 102 -4.34 0.02 -22.60
N SER A 103 -5.31 0.37 -23.44
CA SER A 103 -6.58 0.96 -23.02
C SER A 103 -7.44 0.01 -22.18
N VAL A 104 -7.31 -1.31 -22.37
CA VAL A 104 -8.04 -2.30 -21.57
C VAL A 104 -7.44 -2.39 -20.18
N GLU A 105 -6.10 -2.35 -20.08
CA GLU A 105 -5.41 -2.34 -18.80
C GLU A 105 -5.72 -1.06 -18.01
N GLU A 106 -5.70 0.09 -18.67
CA GLU A 106 -6.07 1.38 -18.07
C GLU A 106 -7.51 1.34 -17.56
N TRP A 107 -8.44 0.84 -18.38
CA TRP A 107 -9.83 0.67 -17.97
C TRP A 107 -9.98 -0.26 -16.76
N LEU A 108 -9.31 -1.42 -16.76
CA LEU A 108 -9.38 -2.39 -15.68
C LEU A 108 -8.79 -1.85 -14.37
N THR A 109 -7.65 -1.18 -14.48
CA THR A 109 -6.96 -0.52 -13.35
C THR A 109 -7.85 0.54 -12.72
N ASN A 110 -8.52 1.34 -13.53
CA ASN A 110 -9.47 2.35 -13.08
C ASN A 110 -10.71 1.70 -12.44
N LEU A 111 -11.32 0.70 -13.08
CA LEU A 111 -12.51 0.01 -12.58
C LEU A 111 -12.28 -0.64 -11.21
N LEU A 112 -11.14 -1.32 -11.06
CA LEU A 112 -10.78 -2.02 -9.83
C LEU A 112 -10.09 -1.12 -8.79
N CYS A 113 -9.98 0.19 -9.06
CA CYS A 113 -9.34 1.15 -8.16
C CYS A 113 -7.92 0.73 -7.73
N LEU A 114 -7.14 0.12 -8.63
CA LEU A 114 -5.81 -0.39 -8.30
C LEU A 114 -4.77 0.73 -8.17
N ASP A 115 -5.04 1.90 -8.76
CA ASP A 115 -4.20 3.09 -8.71
C ASP A 115 -4.66 4.12 -7.66
N ALA A 116 -5.27 3.63 -6.58
CA ALA A 116 -5.97 4.49 -5.63
C ALA A 116 -5.09 5.54 -4.91
N MET A 117 -3.76 5.44 -4.97
CA MET A 117 -2.85 6.32 -4.21
C MET A 117 -2.26 7.51 -5.01
N THR A 118 -2.69 7.75 -6.25
CA THR A 118 -2.25 8.93 -7.03
C THR A 118 -2.80 10.25 -6.52
N HIS A 119 -3.87 10.20 -5.71
CA HIS A 119 -4.43 11.37 -5.05
C HIS A 119 -3.79 11.55 -3.67
N ALA A 120 -2.64 12.23 -3.62
CA ALA A 120 -2.12 12.73 -2.36
C ALA A 120 -3.21 13.54 -1.64
N PRO A 121 -3.50 13.28 -0.34
CA PRO A 121 -4.42 14.11 0.41
C PRO A 121 -3.94 15.56 0.32
N VAL A 122 -4.89 16.48 0.15
CA VAL A 122 -4.59 17.91 0.09
C VAL A 122 -4.23 18.30 1.52
N LEU A 123 -2.96 18.14 1.87
CA LEU A 123 -2.44 18.40 3.22
C LEU A 123 -2.45 19.92 3.51
N SER A 124 -3.64 20.49 3.70
CA SER A 124 -3.83 21.76 4.42
C SER A 124 -3.96 21.54 5.94
N GLY A 125 -3.54 20.38 6.43
CA GLY A 125 -3.70 19.95 7.82
C GLY A 125 -5.09 19.35 8.08
N CYS A 126 -5.16 18.36 8.97
CA CYS A 126 -6.44 17.80 9.37
C CYS A 126 -7.22 18.80 10.24
N PRO A 127 -8.50 19.07 9.94
CA PRO A 127 -9.33 19.91 10.80
C PRO A 127 -9.52 19.27 12.19
N PRO A 128 -9.81 20.08 13.23
CA PRO A 128 -10.18 19.56 14.54
C PRO A 128 -11.32 18.54 14.45
N PRO A 129 -11.27 17.42 15.19
CA PRO A 129 -12.30 16.37 15.13
C PRO A 129 -13.72 16.88 15.38
N ASP A 130 -13.88 17.92 16.20
CA ASP A 130 -15.19 18.52 16.53
C ASP A 130 -15.89 19.17 15.33
N LEU A 131 -15.14 19.52 14.28
CA LEU A 131 -15.67 20.09 13.04
C LEU A 131 -15.93 19.03 11.97
N CYS A 132 -15.53 17.79 12.21
CA CYS A 132 -15.74 16.68 11.29
C CYS A 132 -17.09 16.01 11.55
N GLN A 133 -17.76 15.60 10.48
CA GLN A 133 -19.05 14.92 10.59
C GLN A 133 -19.00 13.57 9.89
N LEU A 134 -19.69 12.60 10.48
CA LEU A 134 -19.82 11.26 9.93
C LEU A 134 -21.04 11.22 8.99
N TYR A 135 -20.81 10.81 7.75
CA TYR A 135 -21.84 10.68 6.73
C TYR A 135 -22.07 9.21 6.39
N TYR A 136 -23.33 8.86 6.21
CA TYR A 136 -23.72 7.57 5.64
C TYR A 136 -23.63 7.62 4.12
N ILE A 137 -22.94 6.66 3.52
CA ILE A 137 -22.76 6.59 2.07
C ILE A 137 -23.86 5.72 1.46
N ASN A 138 -24.58 6.29 0.50
CA ASN A 138 -25.48 5.52 -0.34
C ASN A 138 -24.66 4.78 -1.43
N ARG A 139 -24.67 3.45 -1.35
CA ARG A 139 -23.89 2.56 -2.22
C ARG A 139 -24.36 2.59 -3.68
N ASP A 140 -25.66 2.68 -3.92
CA ASP A 140 -26.21 2.73 -5.27
C ASP A 140 -25.71 3.98 -6.03
N THR A 141 -25.54 5.09 -5.30
CA THR A 141 -24.98 6.33 -5.86
C THR A 141 -23.46 6.29 -5.97
N LEU A 142 -22.79 5.60 -5.04
CA LEU A 142 -21.34 5.39 -5.08
C LEU A 142 -20.94 4.55 -6.32
N PHE A 143 -21.62 3.45 -6.57
CA PHE A 143 -21.36 2.53 -7.69
C PHE A 143 -22.14 2.86 -8.97
N SER A 144 -22.58 4.11 -9.13
CA SER A 144 -23.33 4.58 -10.32
C SER A 144 -22.45 4.84 -11.55
N TYR A 145 -21.12 4.69 -11.43
CA TYR A 145 -20.14 5.00 -12.48
C TYR A 145 -20.18 6.47 -12.98
N HIS A 146 -20.70 7.38 -12.15
CA HIS A 146 -20.64 8.81 -12.42
C HIS A 146 -19.24 9.34 -12.08
N LYS A 147 -18.72 10.29 -12.87
CA LYS A 147 -17.35 10.83 -12.74
C LYS A 147 -17.00 11.29 -11.31
N ALA A 148 -17.93 11.94 -10.62
CA ALA A 148 -17.71 12.39 -9.24
C ALA A 148 -17.73 11.23 -8.23
N SER A 149 -18.58 10.23 -8.45
CA SER A 149 -18.68 9.04 -7.60
C SER A 149 -17.46 8.15 -7.76
N GLU A 150 -16.94 7.98 -8.99
CA GLU A 150 -15.70 7.25 -9.26
C GLU A 150 -14.52 7.90 -8.55
N LEU A 151 -14.36 9.22 -8.66
CA LEU A 151 -13.29 9.93 -7.95
C LEU A 151 -13.42 9.82 -6.42
N PHE A 152 -14.64 9.78 -5.90
CA PHE A 152 -14.89 9.56 -4.48
C PHE A 152 -14.59 8.12 -4.06
N LEU A 153 -14.98 7.13 -4.87
CA LEU A 153 -14.69 5.71 -4.66
C LEU A 153 -13.18 5.44 -4.68
N GLN A 154 -12.44 6.02 -5.63
CA GLN A 154 -10.98 5.91 -5.69
C GLN A 154 -10.33 6.41 -4.40
N ARG A 155 -10.75 7.58 -3.88
CA ARG A 155 -10.26 8.11 -2.59
C ARG A 155 -10.60 7.21 -1.40
N LEU A 156 -11.79 6.63 -1.41
CA LEU A 156 -12.27 5.73 -0.36
C LEU A 156 -11.45 4.41 -0.36
N VAL A 157 -11.25 3.82 -1.53
CA VAL A 157 -10.42 2.61 -1.70
C VAL A 157 -8.96 2.88 -1.38
N ALA A 158 -8.45 4.08 -1.69
CA ALA A 158 -7.10 4.50 -1.32
C ALA A 158 -6.85 4.37 0.18
N LEU A 159 -7.81 4.83 0.98
CA LEU A 159 -7.75 4.76 2.43
C LEU A 159 -7.84 3.32 2.94
N TYR A 160 -8.67 2.47 2.32
CA TYR A 160 -8.69 1.03 2.64
C TYR A 160 -7.35 0.37 2.34
N VAL A 161 -6.80 0.61 1.15
CA VAL A 161 -5.51 0.03 0.73
C VAL A 161 -4.37 0.52 1.61
N ALA A 162 -4.40 1.78 2.04
CA ALA A 162 -3.39 2.35 2.92
C ALA A 162 -3.47 1.81 4.36
N SER A 163 -4.67 1.48 4.84
CA SER A 163 -4.91 1.05 6.23
C SER A 163 -4.75 -0.47 6.44
N HIS A 164 -5.15 -1.28 5.46
CA HIS A 164 -5.12 -2.74 5.57
C HIS A 164 -3.87 -3.35 4.92
N TYR A 165 -3.29 -4.34 5.62
CA TYR A 165 -2.08 -5.03 5.18
C TYR A 165 -2.28 -5.90 3.93
N LYS A 166 -3.51 -6.40 3.72
CA LYS A 166 -3.86 -7.21 2.57
C LYS A 166 -5.26 -6.85 2.11
N ASN A 167 -5.38 -6.54 0.83
CA ASN A 167 -6.64 -6.23 0.17
C ASN A 167 -6.77 -7.11 -1.07
N SER A 168 -8.00 -7.45 -1.43
CA SER A 168 -8.32 -8.16 -2.67
C SER A 168 -9.30 -7.31 -3.49
N PRO A 169 -9.22 -7.30 -4.83
CA PRO A 169 -10.22 -6.67 -5.67
C PRO A 169 -11.65 -7.18 -5.41
N ASN A 170 -11.80 -8.40 -4.88
CA ASN A 170 -13.10 -8.96 -4.49
C ASN A 170 -13.75 -8.18 -3.34
N ASP A 171 -13.00 -7.42 -2.56
CA ASP A 171 -13.53 -6.58 -1.48
C ASP A 171 -14.47 -5.50 -2.05
N LEU A 172 -14.19 -4.98 -3.24
CA LEU A 172 -15.08 -4.04 -3.96
C LEU A 172 -16.41 -4.69 -4.32
N GLN A 173 -16.37 -5.94 -4.79
CA GLN A 173 -17.57 -6.71 -5.10
C GLN A 173 -18.39 -6.99 -3.84
N MET A 174 -17.74 -7.35 -2.73
CA MET A 174 -18.42 -7.59 -1.47
C MET A 174 -19.09 -6.30 -0.94
N MET A 175 -18.42 -5.15 -1.06
CA MET A 175 -18.98 -3.84 -0.68
C MET A 175 -20.22 -3.46 -1.50
N SER A 176 -20.25 -3.81 -2.80
CA SER A 176 -21.37 -3.49 -3.67
C SER A 176 -22.55 -4.46 -3.52
N ASP A 177 -22.30 -5.76 -3.35
CA ASP A 177 -23.34 -6.80 -3.44
C ASP A 177 -24.06 -7.06 -2.11
N ALA A 178 -23.34 -7.15 -0.98
CA ALA A 178 -23.94 -7.67 0.23
C ALA A 178 -24.82 -6.61 0.95
N PRO A 179 -26.14 -6.83 1.12
CA PRO A 179 -27.08 -5.78 1.55
C PRO A 179 -26.84 -5.29 2.98
N ALA A 180 -26.22 -6.12 3.82
CA ALA A 180 -25.90 -5.78 5.21
C ALA A 180 -24.64 -4.90 5.39
N HIS A 181 -23.88 -4.62 4.31
CA HIS A 181 -22.75 -3.69 4.40
C HIS A 181 -23.23 -2.24 4.40
N HIS A 182 -22.76 -1.49 5.39
CA HIS A 182 -23.03 -0.07 5.56
C HIS A 182 -21.71 0.68 5.55
N LEU A 183 -21.60 1.69 4.68
CA LEU A 183 -20.39 2.48 4.57
C LEU A 183 -20.61 3.85 5.21
N PHE A 184 -19.70 4.24 6.08
CA PHE A 184 -19.66 5.56 6.69
C PHE A 184 -18.32 6.24 6.38
N CYS A 185 -18.35 7.54 6.15
CA CYS A 185 -17.13 8.33 5.99
C CYS A 185 -17.13 9.54 6.91
N LEU A 186 -15.98 9.80 7.54
CA LEU A 186 -15.73 11.03 8.26
C LEU A 186 -15.20 12.05 7.26
N LEU A 187 -15.94 13.13 7.07
CA LEU A 187 -15.56 14.23 6.20
C LEU A 187 -15.11 15.43 7.02
N GLY A 188 -14.13 16.17 6.49
CA GLY A 188 -13.82 17.50 6.99
C GLY A 188 -14.97 18.50 6.74
N PRO A 189 -14.85 19.74 7.24
CA PRO A 189 -15.87 20.77 7.06
C PRO A 189 -16.21 20.98 5.59
N VAL A 190 -17.47 20.75 5.23
CA VAL A 190 -17.96 20.92 3.85
C VAL A 190 -18.47 22.35 3.67
N ASP A 191 -17.82 23.11 2.78
CA ASP A 191 -18.31 24.43 2.39
C ASP A 191 -19.40 24.27 1.31
N PRO A 192 -20.66 24.68 1.58
CA PRO A 192 -21.75 24.53 0.63
C PRO A 192 -21.55 25.31 -0.67
N ASN A 193 -20.66 26.32 -0.69
CA ASN A 193 -20.39 27.12 -1.87
C ASN A 193 -19.28 26.54 -2.76
N ARG A 194 -18.59 25.49 -2.30
CA ARG A 194 -17.44 24.91 -2.98
C ARG A 194 -17.88 23.69 -3.79
N SER A 195 -17.61 23.71 -5.10
CA SER A 195 -17.93 22.62 -6.03
C SER A 195 -16.91 21.46 -6.03
N SER A 196 -15.95 21.46 -5.11
CA SER A 196 -14.96 20.40 -5.00
C SER A 196 -15.46 19.26 -4.12
N LEU A 197 -15.14 18.02 -4.48
CA LEU A 197 -15.42 16.86 -3.63
C LEU A 197 -14.77 17.01 -2.25
N PRO A 198 -15.52 16.71 -1.17
CA PRO A 198 -14.98 16.75 0.18
C PRO A 198 -13.83 15.76 0.34
N GLU A 199 -12.94 16.06 1.28
CA GLU A 199 -11.85 15.18 1.65
C GLU A 199 -12.37 14.11 2.63
N ILE A 200 -12.06 12.85 2.31
CA ILE A 200 -12.38 11.70 3.15
C ILE A 200 -11.22 11.52 4.13
N LEU A 201 -11.51 11.61 5.43
CA LEU A 201 -10.49 11.48 6.48
C LEU A 201 -10.43 10.06 7.03
N VAL A 202 -11.60 9.44 7.22
CA VAL A 202 -11.76 8.08 7.75
C VAL A 202 -12.91 7.40 7.03
N VAL A 203 -12.77 6.09 6.80
CA VAL A 203 -13.83 5.24 6.25
C VAL A 203 -14.08 4.11 7.25
N ILE A 204 -15.36 3.76 7.45
CA ILE A 204 -15.82 2.69 8.33
C ILE A 204 -16.81 1.83 7.52
N GLN A 205 -16.66 0.51 7.60
CA GLN A 205 -17.53 -0.51 7.02
C GLN A 205 -18.04 -1.48 8.09
#